data_AF-A0A835RFT1-F1
#
_entry.id   AF-A0A835RFT1-F1
#
_cell.length_a   1.000
_cell.length_b   1.000
_cell.length_c   1.000
_cell.angle_alpha   90.00
_cell.angle_beta   90.00
_cell.angle_gamma   90.00
#
_symmetry.space_group_name_H-M   'P 1'
#
loop_
_entity.id
_entity.type
_entity.pdbx_description
1 polymer ?
#
loop_
_entity_poly.entity_id
_entity_poly.type
_entity_poly.pdbx_seq_one_letter_code
_entity_poly.pdbx_strand_id
1 'polypeptide(L)'
;MMLKKLQQKYARIKDEIAQWDELQSQLLSQFGNASSIIERLPVLSEDKNYGGLKFLPGIKEALLGKQMVTLERIFFDMKDTIYLFKSSVVSSLTCKCSAGEIAALRQLLTDQPNISKMEVQTIFEIIFAEDIR
;
A
#
# COMPACT_ATOMS: atom_id res chain seq x y z
N MET A 1 -21.86 6.23 -23.79
CA MET A 1 -20.94 7.16 -23.07
C MET A 1 -20.78 6.77 -21.59
N MET A 2 -21.87 6.39 -20.91
CA MET A 2 -21.85 6.04 -19.49
C MET A 2 -21.08 4.75 -19.13
N LEU A 3 -21.22 3.68 -19.93
CA LEU A 3 -20.48 2.43 -19.73
C LEU A 3 -18.96 2.65 -19.76
N LYS A 4 -18.46 3.41 -20.75
CA LYS A 4 -17.03 3.78 -20.84
C LYS A 4 -16.55 4.54 -19.60
N LYS A 5 -17.38 5.41 -19.03
CA LYS A 5 -17.06 6.17 -17.82
C LYS A 5 -16.99 5.28 -16.58
N LEU A 6 -17.89 4.30 -16.46
CA LEU A 6 -17.88 3.32 -15.36
C LEU A 6 -16.68 2.37 -15.47
N GLN A 7 -16.37 1.89 -16.69
CA GLN A 7 -15.17 1.10 -16.95
C GLN A 7 -13.89 1.85 -16.58
N GLN A 8 -13.80 3.14 -16.92
CA GLN A 8 -12.66 3.97 -16.56
C GLN A 8 -12.53 4.16 -15.04
N LYS A 9 -13.64 4.35 -14.32
CA LYS A 9 -13.63 4.45 -12.85
C LYS A 9 -13.22 3.14 -12.18
N TYR A 10 -13.74 2.02 -12.68
CA TYR A 10 -13.36 0.69 -12.18
C TYR A 10 -11.87 0.41 -12.41
N ALA A 11 -11.35 0.69 -13.61
CA ALA A 11 -9.93 0.57 -13.91
C ALA A 11 -9.08 1.40 -12.95
N ARG A 12 -9.47 2.66 -12.69
CA ARG A 12 -8.77 3.53 -11.73
C ARG A 12 -8.78 2.96 -10.31
N ILE A 13 -9.92 2.50 -9.82
CA ILE A 13 -10.01 1.91 -8.47
C ILE A 13 -9.11 0.67 -8.38
N LYS A 14 -9.09 -0.17 -9.42
CA LYS A 14 -8.23 -1.35 -9.48
C LYS A 14 -6.74 -0.98 -9.44
N ASP A 15 -6.34 0.06 -10.17
CA ASP A 15 -4.97 0.58 -10.13
C ASP A 15 -4.62 1.16 -8.75
N GLU A 16 -5.56 1.87 -8.10
CA GLU A 16 -5.38 2.41 -6.75
C GLU A 16 -5.25 1.27 -5.71
N ILE A 17 -6.04 0.20 -5.82
CA ILE A 17 -5.91 -1.00 -4.96
C ILE A 17 -4.55 -1.68 -5.16
N ALA A 18 -4.09 -1.83 -6.41
CA ALA A 18 -2.76 -2.38 -6.67
C ALA A 18 -1.65 -1.50 -6.08
N GLN A 19 -1.81 -0.18 -6.13
CA GLN A 19 -0.89 0.77 -5.50
C GLN A 19 -0.88 0.63 -3.96
N TRP A 20 -2.01 0.27 -3.34
CA TRP A 20 -2.06 0.06 -1.89
C TRP A 20 -1.20 -1.12 -1.46
N ASP A 21 -1.20 -2.22 -2.21
CA ASP A 21 -0.38 -3.40 -1.92
C ASP A 21 1.12 -3.07 -1.97
N GLU A 22 1.54 -2.30 -2.99
CA GLU A 22 2.93 -1.82 -3.12
C GLU A 22 3.32 -0.93 -1.94
N LEU A 23 2.47 0.06 -1.60
CA LEU A 23 2.74 0.99 -0.49
C LEU A 23 2.76 0.28 0.87
N GLN A 24 1.91 -0.72 1.07
CA GLN A 24 1.89 -1.52 2.29
C GLN A 24 3.15 -2.39 2.38
N SER A 25 3.53 -3.05 1.30
CA SER A 25 4.77 -3.86 1.21
C SER A 25 6.01 -3.00 1.47
N GLN A 26 6.06 -1.80 0.89
CA GLN A 26 7.11 -0.83 1.13
C GLN A 26 7.17 -0.40 2.61
N LEU A 27 6.02 -0.08 3.22
CA LEU A 27 5.96 0.33 4.63
C LEU A 27 6.42 -0.79 5.57
N LEU A 28 6.01 -2.04 5.31
CA LEU A 28 6.45 -3.21 6.08
C LEU A 28 7.95 -3.44 5.95
N SER A 29 8.51 -3.29 4.75
CA SER A 29 9.95 -3.38 4.50
C SER A 29 10.71 -2.29 5.26
N GLN A 30 10.27 -1.04 5.17
CA GLN A 30 10.87 0.08 5.91
C GLN A 30 10.82 -0.15 7.42
N PHE A 31 9.67 -0.58 7.96
CA PHE A 31 9.53 -0.91 9.37
C PHE A 31 10.46 -2.04 9.80
N GLY A 32 10.54 -3.13 9.01
CA GLY A 32 11.45 -4.24 9.28
C GLY A 32 12.91 -3.81 9.28
N ASN A 33 13.31 -2.95 8.34
CA ASN A 33 14.65 -2.38 8.29
C ASN A 33 14.94 -1.51 9.53
N ALA A 34 13.99 -0.68 9.96
CA ALA A 34 14.13 0.11 11.18
C ALA A 34 14.27 -0.79 12.42
N SER A 35 13.41 -1.82 12.56
CA SER A 35 13.47 -2.78 13.67
C SER A 35 14.83 -3.46 13.76
N SER A 36 15.33 -3.98 12.64
CA SER A 36 16.64 -4.63 12.57
C SER A 36 17.77 -3.71 13.00
N ILE A 37 17.73 -2.43 12.61
CA ILE A 37 18.74 -1.46 13.05
C ILE A 37 18.61 -1.22 14.56
N ILE A 38 17.40 -0.98 15.08
CA ILE A 38 17.14 -0.72 16.51
C ILE A 38 17.62 -1.89 17.37
N GLU A 39 17.32 -3.12 16.98
CA GLU A 39 17.74 -4.35 17.68
C GLU A 39 19.26 -4.50 17.73
N ARG A 40 19.98 -3.97 16.74
CA ARG A 40 21.44 -4.00 16.68
C ARG A 40 22.11 -2.90 17.51
N LEU A 41 21.43 -1.79 17.80
CA LEU A 41 22.04 -0.66 18.52
C LEU A 41 22.67 -1.03 19.87
N PRO A 42 22.05 -1.88 20.72
CA PRO A 42 22.68 -2.33 21.97
C PRO A 42 23.96 -3.10 21.73
N VAL A 43 23.99 -3.98 20.71
CA VAL A 43 25.17 -4.76 20.34
C VAL A 43 26.31 -3.83 19.89
N LEU A 44 25.99 -2.81 19.10
CA LEU A 44 26.97 -1.82 18.63
C LEU A 44 27.43 -0.87 19.74
N SER A 45 26.69 -0.77 20.85
CA SER A 45 27.06 0.05 21.99
C SER A 45 28.07 -0.61 22.93
N GLU A 46 28.38 -1.89 22.72
CA GLU A 46 29.22 -2.70 23.59
C GLU A 46 30.64 -2.88 23.00
N ASP A 47 31.66 -2.32 23.66
CA ASP A 47 33.04 -2.31 23.17
C ASP A 47 33.62 -3.73 22.97
N LYS A 48 33.16 -4.70 23.77
CA LYS A 48 33.55 -6.11 23.67
C LYS A 48 33.20 -6.74 22.31
N ASN A 49 32.20 -6.21 21.60
CA ASN A 49 31.70 -6.75 20.34
C ASN A 49 32.56 -6.35 19.12
N TYR A 50 33.54 -5.46 19.31
CA TYR A 50 34.40 -4.96 18.22
C TYR A 50 35.66 -5.79 18.00
N GLY A 51 36.00 -6.73 18.90
CA GLY A 51 37.19 -7.58 18.77
C GLY A 51 38.47 -6.75 18.57
N GLY A 52 39.22 -7.04 17.49
CA GLY A 52 40.43 -6.27 17.13
C GLY A 52 40.15 -4.83 16.67
N LEU A 53 38.92 -4.49 16.27
CA LEU A 53 38.55 -3.15 15.80
C LEU A 53 38.42 -2.15 16.95
N LYS A 54 38.32 -2.60 18.21
CA LYS A 54 38.17 -1.72 19.38
C LYS A 54 39.30 -0.70 19.56
N PHE A 55 40.46 -0.95 18.96
CA PHE A 55 41.62 -0.07 19.02
C PHE A 55 41.58 1.06 17.99
N LEU A 56 40.65 1.01 17.02
CA LEU A 56 40.44 2.09 16.07
C LEU A 56 39.71 3.24 16.78
N PRO A 57 40.34 4.43 16.89
CA PRO A 57 39.70 5.57 17.54
C PRO A 57 38.40 5.96 16.83
N GLY A 58 37.32 6.13 17.60
CA GLY A 58 36.05 6.64 17.08
C GLY A 58 35.20 5.64 16.28
N ILE A 59 35.60 4.35 16.19
CA ILE A 59 34.88 3.36 15.36
C ILE A 59 33.44 3.14 15.82
N LYS A 60 33.23 3.13 17.14
CA LYS A 60 31.91 2.93 17.75
C LYS A 60 31.00 4.10 17.45
N GLU A 61 31.50 5.32 17.68
CA GLU A 61 30.78 6.56 17.44
C GLU A 61 30.44 6.71 15.96
N ALA A 62 31.37 6.38 15.06
CA ALA A 62 31.15 6.39 13.63
C ALA A 62 30.06 5.40 13.20
N LEU A 63 30.10 4.18 13.74
CA LEU A 63 29.13 3.13 13.40
C LEU A 63 27.73 3.45 13.94
N LEU A 64 27.63 3.88 15.21
CA LEU A 64 26.38 4.34 15.81
C LEU A 64 25.82 5.55 15.06
N GLY A 65 26.67 6.54 14.74
CA GLY A 65 26.28 7.70 13.94
C GLY A 65 25.71 7.29 12.58
N LYS A 66 26.34 6.32 11.90
CA LYS A 66 25.84 5.79 10.64
C LYS A 66 24.48 5.08 10.79
N GLN A 67 24.28 4.31 11.86
CA GLN A 67 22.97 3.70 12.14
C GLN A 67 21.89 4.77 12.38
N MET A 68 22.20 5.83 13.12
CA MET A 68 21.26 6.92 13.42
C MET A 68 20.83 7.68 12.16
N VAL A 69 21.78 8.05 11.29
CA VAL A 69 21.48 8.69 10.00
C VAL A 69 20.62 7.78 9.11
N THR A 70 20.85 6.47 9.17
CA THR A 70 20.06 5.50 8.41
C THR A 70 18.64 5.39 8.96
N LEU A 71 18.47 5.35 10.28
CA LEU A 71 17.15 5.35 10.93
C LEU A 71 16.36 6.62 10.62
N GLU A 72 16.99 7.79 10.69
CA GLU A 72 16.35 9.06 10.36
C GLU A 72 15.79 9.04 8.93
N ARG A 73 16.57 8.53 7.97
CA ARG A 73 16.12 8.35 6.59
C ARG A 73 14.94 7.39 6.49
N ILE A 74 15.01 6.23 7.15
CA ILE A 74 13.91 5.25 7.10
C ILE A 74 12.63 5.87 7.68
N PHE A 75 12.70 6.60 8.79
CA PHE A 75 11.52 7.26 9.36
C PHE A 75 10.96 8.35 8.45
N PHE A 76 11.83 9.09 7.77
CA PHE A 76 11.41 10.04 6.74
C PHE A 76 10.67 9.33 5.61
N ASP A 77 11.25 8.26 5.06
CA ASP A 77 10.65 7.49 3.96
C ASP A 77 9.32 6.82 4.38
N MET A 78 9.22 6.34 5.62
CA MET A 78 7.97 5.80 6.19
C MET A 78 6.89 6.85 6.26
N LYS A 79 7.22 8.06 6.70
CA LYS A 79 6.26 9.17 6.78
C LYS A 79 5.69 9.49 5.40
N ASP A 80 6.54 9.54 4.38
CA ASP A 80 6.13 9.79 3.00
C ASP A 80 5.25 8.64 2.48
N THR A 81 5.64 7.40 2.74
CA THR A 81 4.88 6.20 2.33
C THR A 81 3.48 6.19 2.98
N ILE A 82 3.39 6.50 4.28
CA ILE A 82 2.11 6.63 5.00
C ILE A 82 1.27 7.76 4.42
N TYR A 83 1.87 8.90 4.08
CA TYR A 83 1.16 10.01 3.46
C TYR A 83 0.57 9.63 2.10
N LEU A 84 1.36 8.97 1.25
CA LEU A 84 0.91 8.49 -0.06
C LEU A 84 -0.22 7.46 0.08
N PHE A 85 -0.08 6.52 1.02
CA PHE A 85 -1.12 5.53 1.30
C PHE A 85 -2.44 6.20 1.73
N LYS A 86 -2.39 7.11 2.70
CA LYS A 86 -3.57 7.88 3.15
C LYS A 86 -4.21 8.67 2.00
N SER A 87 -3.40 9.34 1.19
CA SER A 87 -3.87 10.11 0.04
C SER A 87 -4.58 9.20 -0.99
N SER A 88 -4.01 8.03 -1.28
CA SER A 88 -4.60 7.04 -2.18
C SER A 88 -5.92 6.49 -1.64
N VAL A 89 -5.98 6.13 -0.35
CA VAL A 89 -7.22 5.70 0.31
C VAL A 89 -8.32 6.75 0.22
N VAL A 90 -8.00 8.02 0.51
CA VAL A 90 -8.95 9.12 0.38
C VAL A 90 -9.39 9.31 -1.07
N SER A 91 -8.49 9.21 -2.05
CA SER A 91 -8.82 9.27 -3.47
C SER A 91 -9.85 8.20 -3.87
N SER A 92 -9.62 6.95 -3.48
CA SER A 92 -10.52 5.83 -3.84
C SER A 92 -11.88 5.95 -3.16
N LEU A 93 -11.91 6.32 -1.88
CA LEU A 93 -13.16 6.50 -1.12
C LEU A 93 -13.97 7.72 -1.58
N THR A 94 -13.31 8.72 -2.19
CA THR A 94 -13.98 9.90 -2.76
C THR A 94 -14.36 9.72 -4.23
N CYS A 95 -14.17 8.54 -4.82
CA CYS A 95 -14.65 8.20 -6.16
C CYS A 95 -16.19 8.24 -6.20
N LYS A 96 -16.76 9.39 -6.58
CA LYS A 96 -18.21 9.59 -6.69
C LYS A 96 -18.74 8.89 -7.94
N CYS A 97 -19.48 7.79 -7.76
CA CYS A 97 -20.50 7.36 -8.72
C CYS A 97 -21.78 8.15 -8.45
N SER A 98 -22.32 8.86 -9.45
CA SER A 98 -23.59 9.55 -9.26
C SER A 98 -24.72 8.52 -9.15
N ALA A 99 -25.78 8.85 -8.40
CA ALA A 99 -26.96 8.00 -8.33
C ALA A 99 -27.54 7.69 -9.73
N GLY A 100 -27.41 8.63 -10.66
CA GLY A 100 -27.78 8.44 -12.06
C GLY A 100 -26.90 7.44 -12.82
N GLU A 101 -25.59 7.39 -12.56
CA GLU A 101 -24.68 6.41 -13.16
C GLU A 101 -24.99 4.98 -12.66
N ILE A 102 -25.32 4.83 -11.38
CA ILE A 102 -25.73 3.54 -10.79
C ILE A 102 -27.10 3.12 -11.33
N ALA A 103 -28.07 4.04 -11.40
CA ALA A 103 -29.40 3.78 -11.93
C ALA A 103 -29.37 3.34 -13.39
N ALA A 104 -28.56 3.99 -14.22
CA ALA A 104 -28.44 3.62 -15.63
C ALA A 104 -27.56 2.39 -15.88
N LEU A 105 -26.62 2.02 -14.98
CA LEU A 105 -26.00 0.70 -14.99
C LEU A 105 -27.05 -0.39 -14.72
N ARG A 106 -27.90 -0.20 -13.69
CA ARG A 106 -29.00 -1.12 -13.38
C ARG A 106 -29.98 -1.25 -14.55
N GLN A 107 -30.32 -0.14 -15.19
CA GLN A 107 -31.19 -0.12 -16.36
C GLN A 107 -30.55 -0.85 -17.55
N LEU A 108 -29.26 -0.62 -17.83
CA LEU A 108 -28.54 -1.31 -18.91
C LEU A 108 -28.47 -2.83 -18.70
N LEU A 109 -28.28 -3.29 -17.45
CA LEU A 109 -28.34 -4.72 -17.12
C LEU A 109 -29.74 -5.31 -17.26
N THR A 110 -30.78 -4.50 -17.04
CA THR A 110 -32.19 -4.89 -17.19
C THR A 110 -32.60 -4.94 -18.68
N ASP A 111 -32.05 -4.03 -19.49
CA ASP A 111 -32.39 -3.83 -20.91
C ASP A 111 -31.59 -4.74 -21.88
N GLN A 112 -30.72 -5.64 -21.39
CA GLN A 112 -30.00 -6.61 -22.23
C GLN A 112 -30.76 -7.96 -22.29
N PRO A 113 -31.60 -8.22 -23.31
CA PRO A 113 -32.47 -9.41 -23.37
C PRO A 113 -31.72 -10.73 -23.64
N ASN A 114 -30.42 -10.70 -23.90
CA ASN A 114 -29.61 -11.86 -24.28
C ASN A 114 -28.72 -12.41 -23.17
N ILE A 115 -28.77 -11.84 -21.97
CA ILE A 115 -28.05 -12.38 -20.82
C ILE A 115 -29.11 -12.96 -19.89
N SER A 116 -29.07 -14.27 -19.67
CA SER A 116 -30.02 -14.91 -18.77
C SER A 116 -29.89 -14.29 -17.37
N LYS A 117 -30.99 -14.19 -16.63
CA LYS A 117 -30.95 -13.70 -15.24
C LYS A 117 -29.91 -14.45 -14.38
N MET A 118 -29.65 -15.71 -14.69
CA MET A 118 -28.61 -16.50 -14.04
C MET A 118 -27.20 -16.06 -14.40
N GLU A 119 -26.91 -15.71 -15.66
CA GLU A 119 -25.60 -15.17 -16.05
C GLU A 119 -25.37 -13.77 -15.47
N VAL A 120 -26.40 -12.91 -15.40
CA VAL A 120 -26.28 -11.63 -14.69
C VAL A 120 -25.97 -11.85 -13.21
N GLN A 121 -26.66 -12.80 -12.58
CA GLN A 121 -26.41 -13.18 -11.19
C GLN A 121 -25.01 -13.79 -11.02
N THR A 122 -24.55 -14.61 -11.97
CA THR A 122 -23.21 -15.22 -11.96
C THR A 122 -22.13 -14.17 -12.17
N ILE A 123 -22.33 -13.20 -13.06
CA ILE A 123 -21.39 -12.07 -13.25
C ILE A 123 -21.37 -11.19 -12.01
N PHE A 124 -22.52 -10.93 -11.39
CA PHE A 124 -22.59 -10.22 -10.12
C PHE A 124 -21.84 -10.99 -9.03
N GLU A 125 -22.10 -12.29 -8.89
CA GLU A 125 -21.40 -13.15 -7.94
C GLU A 125 -19.90 -13.22 -8.24
N ILE A 126 -19.44 -13.32 -9.49
CA ILE A 126 -18.00 -13.32 -9.82
C ILE A 126 -17.36 -11.95 -9.49
N ILE A 127 -18.02 -10.85 -9.85
CA ILE A 127 -17.50 -9.48 -9.58
C ILE A 127 -17.43 -9.20 -8.07
N PHE A 128 -18.36 -9.75 -7.28
CA PHE A 128 -18.49 -9.47 -5.84
C PHE A 128 -18.09 -10.62 -4.90
N ALA A 129 -17.73 -11.81 -5.41
CA ALA A 129 -17.28 -12.95 -4.60
C ALA A 129 -15.76 -12.98 -4.39
N GLU A 130 -14.98 -12.27 -5.21
CA GLU A 130 -13.55 -12.07 -4.93
C GLU A 130 -13.31 -11.08 -3.78
N ASP A 131 -14.35 -10.40 -3.27
CA ASP A 131 -14.29 -9.54 -2.07
C ASP A 131 -14.49 -10.32 -0.73
N ILE A 132 -14.56 -11.67 -0.76
CA ILE A 132 -14.57 -12.50 0.46
C ILE A 132 -13.50 -13.60 0.36
N ARG A 133 -12.23 -13.21 0.41
CA ARG A 133 -11.17 -14.04 1.01
C ARG A 133 -9.91 -13.26 1.36
#